data_AF-A0A318JWX0-F1
#
_entry.id   AF-A0A318JWX0-F1
#
_cell.length_a   1.000
_cell.length_b   1.000
_cell.length_c   1.000
_cell.angle_alpha   90.00
_cell.angle_beta   90.00
_cell.angle_gamma   90.00
#
_symmetry.space_group_name_H-M   'P 1'
#
loop_
_entity.id
_entity.type
_entity.pdbx_description
1 polymer ?
#
loop_
_entity_poly.entity_id
_entity_poly.type
_entity_poly.pdbx_seq_one_letter_code
_entity_poly.pdbx_strand_id
1 'polypeptide(L)'
;MLSARTFLRSHRLGGRLRQPMHQAHQPSLRNWLRTDAAAATVPWIGNSMTTLFQNGPLGVRTTIVVVGDGFGPRDQQAYNQAVDRLLTNGVFARDFFAANRPSFNLLRINLESVDSGVGTRTYNANGTVNQVNRNTALGAFYNGDWAHSWLEDGAETAARLARAVSTWVDEHHLVVVLLNNPGVGGRGGRGRATLAVGETWDTVAHEFGHALGGLGDEYHRRDNWFTRQDEPNEPNLTININRATLKWAADIHATTPIPTGGDDYKFPKPSWWNDTRDVGLFEGGGGDFARGIFRPVVNCRMRSNVPAFCPVCERAMATHLVPRRQIAAVSESGHERTEPAVEAGENDSYLRLLVRMQHGELTIVEAHEVDGPLRQLDTISAGYAHELFLGDRRISVGSHPDVGVDRSFSTIGPEGPRPHRIEQPDAFDFVVRVPTADLRGTDSPHLTLNLISVNAPFTIAADNAFLPDSPPLDASLIATTYTLAAADLPESLRRIIETE
;
A
#
# COMPACT_ATOMS: atom_id res chain seq x y z
N MET A 1 -66.03 -30.92 45.64
CA MET A 1 -65.77 -31.65 46.91
C MET A 1 -64.51 -32.48 46.73
N LEU A 2 -63.55 -32.32 47.66
CA LEU A 2 -62.23 -32.97 47.85
C LEU A 2 -61.17 -32.78 46.73
N SER A 3 -60.08 -31.99 46.92
CA SER A 3 -58.88 -32.14 47.78
C SER A 3 -57.88 -33.17 47.21
N ALA A 4 -56.55 -33.02 47.02
CA ALA A 4 -55.45 -32.12 47.43
C ALA A 4 -54.30 -32.26 46.39
N ARG A 5 -53.48 -31.24 46.02
CA ARG A 5 -52.17 -30.83 46.62
C ARG A 5 -51.17 -32.02 46.72
N THR A 6 -49.93 -32.07 46.19
CA THR A 6 -48.79 -31.12 46.22
C THR A 6 -47.51 -31.76 45.57
N PHE A 7 -46.61 -30.95 44.96
CA PHE A 7 -45.11 -31.10 44.80
C PHE A 7 -44.49 -32.25 43.96
N LEU A 8 -43.26 -32.22 43.42
CA LEU A 8 -42.28 -31.23 42.91
C LEU A 8 -41.10 -32.07 42.35
N ARG A 9 -40.49 -31.61 41.25
CA ARG A 9 -39.06 -31.75 40.86
C ARG A 9 -38.43 -33.13 40.52
N SER A 10 -37.87 -33.17 39.29
CA SER A 10 -36.42 -33.20 38.97
C SER A 10 -35.87 -34.40 38.18
N HIS A 11 -35.07 -34.04 37.16
CA HIS A 11 -33.89 -34.75 36.62
C HIS A 11 -34.15 -36.07 35.85
N ARG A 12 -33.41 -36.48 34.81
CA ARG A 12 -32.44 -35.93 33.84
C ARG A 12 -32.13 -37.13 32.90
N LEU A 13 -31.62 -36.87 31.69
CA LEU A 13 -30.90 -37.80 30.80
C LEU A 13 -31.77 -38.89 30.15
N GLY A 14 -31.61 -39.33 28.91
CA GLY A 14 -30.67 -39.13 27.80
C GLY A 14 -31.26 -40.00 26.67
N GLY A 15 -30.94 -39.92 25.39
CA GLY A 15 -29.98 -39.17 24.60
C GLY A 15 -30.23 -39.64 23.16
N ARG A 16 -29.84 -38.85 22.16
CA ARG A 16 -29.63 -39.33 20.79
C ARG A 16 -28.68 -38.38 20.07
N LEU A 17 -27.47 -38.91 19.83
CA LEU A 17 -26.60 -38.75 18.66
C LEU A 17 -26.60 -37.38 17.97
N ARG A 18 -25.54 -36.60 18.21
CA ARG A 18 -25.12 -35.47 17.35
C ARG A 18 -24.02 -35.94 16.40
N GLN A 19 -24.22 -35.77 15.09
CA GLN A 19 -23.15 -35.52 14.13
C GLN A 19 -22.87 -34.01 14.09
N PRO A 20 -21.62 -33.57 13.84
CA PRO A 20 -21.30 -32.14 13.82
C PRO A 20 -21.70 -31.54 12.46
N MET A 21 -22.70 -30.66 12.46
CA MET A 21 -22.88 -29.69 11.37
C MET A 21 -21.78 -28.64 11.48
N HIS A 22 -21.00 -28.48 10.41
CA HIS A 22 -20.21 -27.29 10.19
C HIS A 22 -21.15 -26.07 10.18
N GLN A 23 -21.01 -25.20 11.18
CA GLN A 23 -21.64 -23.88 11.18
C GLN A 23 -20.89 -22.99 10.18
N ALA A 24 -21.53 -22.73 9.05
CA ALA A 24 -21.24 -21.55 8.26
C ALA A 24 -21.53 -20.32 9.14
N HIS A 25 -20.52 -19.48 9.38
CA HIS A 25 -20.72 -18.15 9.93
C HIS A 25 -21.63 -17.37 8.98
N GLN A 26 -22.82 -17.00 9.45
CA GLN A 26 -23.66 -16.02 8.77
C GLN A 26 -23.07 -14.63 9.03
N PRO A 27 -22.90 -13.78 7.99
CA PRO A 27 -22.52 -12.40 8.22
C PRO A 27 -23.66 -11.66 8.93
N SER A 28 -23.31 -10.92 9.98
CA SER A 28 -24.20 -10.03 10.71
C SER A 28 -24.78 -8.97 9.77
N LEU A 29 -26.10 -8.78 9.84
CA LEU A 29 -26.86 -7.74 9.15
C LEU A 29 -26.34 -6.34 9.51
N ARG A 30 -25.52 -5.73 8.66
CA ARG A 30 -25.20 -4.30 8.69
C ARG A 30 -25.96 -3.58 7.58
N ASN A 31 -26.84 -2.67 7.97
CA ASN A 31 -27.63 -1.85 7.04
C ASN A 31 -26.72 -0.84 6.32
N TRP A 32 -26.65 -1.00 5.01
CA TRP A 32 -25.99 -0.10 4.06
C TRP A 32 -26.90 1.09 3.79
N LEU A 33 -26.46 2.32 4.05
CA LEU A 33 -27.11 3.52 3.55
C LEU A 33 -26.22 4.13 2.47
N ARG A 34 -26.58 3.90 1.21
CA ARG A 34 -26.02 4.58 0.03
C ARG A 34 -26.86 5.81 -0.27
N THR A 35 -26.23 6.95 -0.53
CA THR A 35 -26.87 8.02 -1.29
C THR A 35 -27.07 7.54 -2.73
N ASP A 36 -28.32 7.57 -3.18
CA ASP A 36 -28.77 7.06 -4.47
C ASP A 36 -28.10 7.75 -5.66
N ALA A 37 -27.39 6.95 -6.46
CA ALA A 37 -27.27 7.16 -7.90
C ALA A 37 -27.57 5.81 -8.57
N ALA A 38 -28.74 5.72 -9.21
CA ALA A 38 -29.22 4.53 -9.87
C ALA A 38 -28.38 4.22 -11.14
N ALA A 39 -27.27 3.52 -10.96
CA ALA A 39 -26.61 2.78 -12.03
C ALA A 39 -27.15 1.35 -12.04
N ALA A 40 -27.68 0.92 -13.18
CA ALA A 40 -28.28 -0.39 -13.40
C ALA A 40 -27.46 -1.53 -12.76
N THR A 41 -28.04 -2.24 -11.81
CA THR A 41 -27.42 -3.37 -11.14
C THR A 41 -27.49 -4.60 -12.04
N VAL A 42 -26.38 -4.90 -12.75
CA VAL A 42 -26.17 -6.25 -13.26
C VAL A 42 -26.07 -7.18 -12.04
N PRO A 43 -26.92 -8.22 -11.90
CA PRO A 43 -26.82 -9.15 -10.78
C PRO A 43 -25.50 -9.93 -10.88
N TRP A 44 -24.68 -9.87 -9.84
CA TRP A 44 -23.40 -10.58 -9.74
C TRP A 44 -23.65 -12.05 -9.41
N ILE A 45 -23.77 -12.94 -10.40
CA ILE A 45 -24.20 -14.33 -10.17
C ILE A 45 -23.02 -15.26 -9.74
N GLY A 46 -21.76 -14.85 -9.87
CA GLY A 46 -20.60 -15.70 -9.54
C GLY A 46 -19.39 -15.02 -8.88
N ASN A 47 -19.52 -13.77 -8.41
CA ASN A 47 -18.40 -13.12 -7.71
C ASN A 47 -18.11 -13.78 -6.37
N SER A 48 -16.84 -13.86 -6.01
CA SER A 48 -16.42 -14.39 -4.71
C SER A 48 -15.18 -13.69 -4.18
N MET A 49 -14.93 -13.82 -2.89
CA MET A 49 -13.68 -13.42 -2.26
C MET A 49 -13.05 -14.64 -1.58
N THR A 50 -11.73 -14.79 -1.75
CA THR A 50 -10.92 -15.84 -1.13
C THR A 50 -9.79 -15.20 -0.34
N THR A 51 -9.67 -15.55 0.94
CA THR A 51 -8.47 -15.25 1.73
C THR A 51 -7.36 -16.22 1.32
N LEU A 52 -6.29 -15.72 0.70
CA LEU A 52 -5.13 -16.55 0.33
C LEU A 52 -4.23 -16.78 1.54
N PHE A 53 -4.04 -15.75 2.35
CA PHE A 53 -3.50 -15.84 3.70
C PHE A 53 -3.89 -14.61 4.52
N GLN A 54 -4.05 -14.81 5.83
CA GLN A 54 -4.31 -13.74 6.78
C GLN A 54 -3.49 -14.01 8.05
N ASN A 55 -2.50 -13.15 8.31
CA ASN A 55 -1.56 -13.27 9.42
C ASN A 55 -1.89 -12.34 10.60
N GLY A 56 -3.08 -11.72 10.58
CA GLY A 56 -3.61 -10.91 11.66
C GLY A 56 -4.83 -10.08 11.25
N PRO A 57 -5.42 -9.32 12.17
CA PRO A 57 -6.51 -8.38 11.88
C PRO A 57 -6.14 -7.38 10.78
N LEU A 58 -7.13 -6.92 10.01
CA LEU A 58 -6.91 -6.07 8.84
C LEU A 58 -6.32 -4.69 9.20
N GLY A 59 -6.70 -4.13 10.36
CA GLY A 59 -6.15 -2.89 10.91
C GLY A 59 -4.77 -3.04 11.56
N VAL A 60 -4.23 -4.25 11.62
CA VAL A 60 -2.92 -4.53 12.22
C VAL A 60 -1.90 -4.96 11.18
N ARG A 61 -2.31 -5.59 10.07
CA ARG A 61 -1.41 -6.08 9.02
C ARG A 61 -1.62 -5.31 7.72
N THR A 62 -0.56 -5.17 6.93
CA THR A 62 -0.67 -4.62 5.57
C THR A 62 -1.53 -5.56 4.72
N THR A 63 -2.76 -5.14 4.45
CA THR A 63 -3.73 -5.93 3.69
C THR A 63 -3.69 -5.55 2.22
N ILE A 64 -3.39 -6.51 1.35
CA ILE A 64 -3.41 -6.36 -0.11
C ILE A 64 -4.62 -7.09 -0.68
N VAL A 65 -5.38 -6.42 -1.54
CA VAL A 65 -6.55 -6.98 -2.22
C VAL A 65 -6.26 -7.10 -3.70
N VAL A 66 -6.42 -8.30 -4.26
CA VAL A 66 -6.21 -8.57 -5.68
C VAL A 66 -7.57 -8.72 -6.35
N VAL A 67 -7.81 -8.03 -7.45
CA VAL A 67 -9.07 -8.03 -8.20
C VAL A 67 -8.79 -8.35 -9.66
N GLY A 68 -9.51 -9.30 -10.24
CA GLY A 68 -9.39 -9.65 -11.66
C GLY A 68 -10.33 -8.84 -12.55
N ASP A 69 -9.88 -8.45 -13.74
CA ASP A 69 -10.73 -7.94 -14.83
C ASP A 69 -10.55 -8.72 -16.13
N GLY A 70 -11.65 -8.90 -16.87
CA GLY A 70 -11.68 -9.68 -18.12
C GLY A 70 -11.60 -11.19 -17.94
N PHE A 71 -11.79 -11.72 -16.73
CA PHE A 71 -11.88 -13.17 -16.50
C PHE A 71 -13.35 -13.60 -16.49
N GLY A 72 -13.77 -14.35 -17.50
CA GLY A 72 -15.11 -14.94 -17.53
C GLY A 72 -15.24 -16.12 -16.57
N PRO A 73 -16.43 -16.74 -16.45
CA PRO A 73 -16.66 -17.88 -15.57
C PRO A 73 -15.69 -19.06 -15.83
N ARG A 74 -15.29 -19.27 -17.08
CA ARG A 74 -14.32 -20.33 -17.47
C ARG A 74 -12.86 -19.96 -17.24
N ASP A 75 -12.56 -18.68 -17.00
CA ASP A 75 -11.19 -18.18 -16.83
C ASP A 75 -10.79 -18.05 -15.36
N GLN A 76 -11.72 -18.26 -14.42
CA GLN A 76 -11.48 -18.06 -13.00
C GLN A 76 -10.33 -18.93 -12.46
N GLN A 77 -10.15 -20.15 -13.00
CA GLN A 77 -8.99 -20.97 -12.64
C GLN A 77 -7.67 -20.35 -13.14
N ALA A 78 -7.65 -19.80 -14.35
CA ALA A 78 -6.47 -19.13 -14.91
C ALA A 78 -6.13 -17.85 -14.13
N TYR A 79 -7.15 -17.07 -13.72
CA TYR A 79 -6.98 -15.94 -12.82
C TYR A 79 -6.32 -16.37 -11.51
N ASN A 80 -6.84 -17.41 -10.86
CA ASN A 80 -6.30 -17.93 -9.60
C ASN A 80 -4.84 -18.34 -9.74
N GLN A 81 -4.50 -19.06 -10.82
CA GLN A 81 -3.12 -19.48 -11.12
C GLN A 81 -2.20 -18.29 -11.39
N ALA A 82 -2.68 -17.24 -12.05
CA ALA A 82 -1.89 -16.03 -12.29
C ALA A 82 -1.61 -15.28 -10.98
N VAL A 83 -2.60 -15.17 -10.08
CA VAL A 83 -2.42 -14.62 -8.74
C VAL A 83 -1.43 -15.45 -7.93
N ASP A 84 -1.53 -16.78 -7.96
CA ASP A 84 -0.59 -17.65 -7.26
C ASP A 84 0.82 -17.52 -7.80
N ARG A 85 1.00 -17.48 -9.13
CA ARG A 85 2.32 -17.34 -9.76
C ARG A 85 2.98 -16.00 -9.44
N LEU A 86 2.24 -14.90 -9.51
CA LEU A 86 2.78 -13.56 -9.32
C LEU A 86 2.99 -13.23 -7.84
N LEU A 87 2.01 -13.56 -7.00
CA LEU A 87 1.95 -13.07 -5.62
C LEU A 87 2.25 -14.17 -4.62
N THR A 88 1.46 -15.24 -4.56
CA THR A 88 1.59 -16.25 -3.51
C THR A 88 2.93 -16.99 -3.55
N ASN A 89 3.31 -17.47 -4.74
CA ASN A 89 4.54 -18.23 -5.04
C ASN A 89 5.64 -17.36 -5.70
N GLY A 90 5.27 -16.14 -6.09
CA GLY A 90 6.19 -15.12 -6.59
C GLY A 90 6.63 -14.21 -5.45
N VAL A 91 6.11 -12.99 -5.42
CA VAL A 91 6.46 -11.94 -4.45
C VAL A 91 6.56 -12.48 -3.01
N PHE A 92 5.49 -13.09 -2.48
CA PHE A 92 5.42 -13.51 -1.07
C PHE A 92 6.13 -14.84 -0.76
N ALA A 93 6.84 -15.43 -1.71
CA ALA A 93 7.70 -16.59 -1.51
C ALA A 93 9.20 -16.27 -1.71
N ARG A 94 9.54 -14.99 -1.91
CA ARG A 94 10.91 -14.53 -2.20
C ARG A 94 11.34 -13.38 -1.30
N ASP A 95 12.65 -13.35 -0.99
CA ASP A 95 13.37 -12.21 -0.42
C ASP A 95 12.66 -11.50 0.75
N PHE A 96 12.54 -10.17 0.67
CA PHE A 96 11.92 -9.31 1.67
C PHE A 96 10.48 -9.70 2.01
N PHE A 97 9.66 -10.00 1.01
CA PHE A 97 8.24 -10.29 1.22
C PHE A 97 8.02 -11.67 1.84
N ALA A 98 8.83 -12.67 1.51
CA ALA A 98 8.82 -13.94 2.24
C ALA A 98 9.27 -13.76 3.70
N ALA A 99 10.38 -13.04 3.91
CA ALA A 99 10.94 -12.77 5.22
C ALA A 99 10.00 -11.97 6.14
N ASN A 100 9.07 -11.21 5.57
CA ASN A 100 8.09 -10.39 6.27
C ASN A 100 6.64 -10.83 6.01
N ARG A 101 6.41 -12.02 5.44
CA ARG A 101 5.06 -12.54 5.14
C ARG A 101 4.09 -12.43 6.33
N PRO A 102 4.50 -12.70 7.59
CA PRO A 102 3.63 -12.53 8.76
C PRO A 102 3.07 -11.12 8.97
N SER A 103 3.63 -10.10 8.31
CA SER A 103 3.18 -8.71 8.40
C SER A 103 2.10 -8.34 7.38
N PHE A 104 1.71 -9.29 6.50
CA PHE A 104 0.75 -9.06 5.42
C PHE A 104 -0.49 -9.95 5.52
N ASN A 105 -1.58 -9.47 4.93
CA ASN A 105 -2.73 -10.25 4.52
C ASN A 105 -2.86 -10.15 2.99
N LEU A 106 -3.33 -11.23 2.34
CA LEU A 106 -3.60 -11.24 0.90
C LEU A 106 -4.98 -11.84 0.64
N LEU A 107 -5.85 -11.00 0.06
CA LEU A 107 -7.22 -11.34 -0.30
C LEU A 107 -7.37 -11.28 -1.82
N ARG A 108 -8.13 -12.20 -2.40
CA ARG A 108 -8.42 -12.25 -3.84
C ARG A 108 -9.91 -12.14 -4.08
N ILE A 109 -10.33 -11.19 -4.90
CA ILE A 109 -11.70 -11.00 -5.35
C ILE A 109 -11.81 -11.47 -6.81
N ASN A 110 -12.57 -12.54 -6.99
CA ASN A 110 -12.93 -13.09 -8.28
C ASN A 110 -14.16 -12.35 -8.78
N LEU A 111 -13.96 -11.40 -9.70
CA LEU A 111 -15.05 -10.79 -10.45
C LEU A 111 -15.27 -11.58 -11.75
N GLU A 112 -16.51 -11.96 -12.03
CA GLU A 112 -16.86 -12.58 -13.30
C GLU A 112 -17.15 -11.49 -14.35
N SER A 113 -16.33 -11.45 -15.39
CA SER A 113 -16.56 -10.64 -16.58
C SER A 113 -17.49 -11.35 -17.56
N VAL A 114 -18.27 -10.60 -18.34
CA VAL A 114 -19.10 -11.20 -19.41
C VAL A 114 -18.20 -11.70 -20.53
N ASP A 115 -17.24 -10.87 -20.94
CA ASP A 115 -16.26 -11.24 -21.96
C ASP A 115 -14.94 -11.71 -21.34
N SER A 116 -14.35 -12.75 -21.95
CA SER A 116 -12.98 -13.16 -21.69
C SER A 116 -12.00 -12.23 -22.42
N GLY A 117 -11.05 -11.69 -21.68
CA GLY A 117 -10.09 -10.69 -22.13
C GLY A 117 -10.57 -9.26 -21.89
N VAL A 118 -9.66 -8.36 -21.54
CA VAL A 118 -9.94 -6.92 -21.39
C VAL A 118 -10.02 -6.20 -22.74
N GLY A 119 -10.58 -4.99 -22.75
CA GLY A 119 -10.56 -4.13 -23.94
C GLY A 119 -9.13 -3.80 -24.37
N THR A 120 -8.94 -3.42 -25.63
CA THR A 120 -7.61 -3.02 -26.13
C THR A 120 -7.63 -1.70 -26.86
N ARG A 121 -6.55 -0.92 -26.74
CA ARG A 121 -6.32 0.31 -27.52
C ARG A 121 -4.96 0.25 -28.21
N THR A 122 -4.85 0.89 -29.37
CA THR A 122 -3.55 1.08 -30.05
C THR A 122 -3.37 2.54 -30.41
N TYR A 123 -2.16 3.06 -30.23
CA TYR A 123 -1.82 4.47 -30.42
C TYR A 123 -0.89 4.71 -31.62
N ASN A 124 -0.94 5.93 -32.15
CA ASN A 124 0.11 6.51 -32.98
C ASN A 124 0.32 7.99 -32.60
N ALA A 125 1.15 8.71 -33.36
CA ALA A 125 1.45 10.12 -33.11
C ALA A 125 0.22 11.05 -33.06
N ASN A 126 -0.92 10.64 -33.62
CA ASN A 126 -2.17 11.41 -33.66
C ASN A 126 -3.21 10.93 -32.63
N GLY A 127 -2.87 10.02 -31.72
CA GLY A 127 -3.75 9.49 -30.69
C GLY A 127 -4.23 8.06 -30.96
N THR A 128 -5.43 7.72 -30.48
CA THR A 128 -6.00 6.36 -30.59
C THR A 128 -6.34 6.03 -32.03
N VAL A 129 -5.77 4.94 -32.55
CA VAL A 129 -5.99 4.47 -33.93
C VAL A 129 -7.03 3.35 -33.99
N ASN A 130 -7.09 2.52 -32.96
CA ASN A 130 -8.04 1.42 -32.87
C ASN A 130 -8.41 1.18 -31.40
N GLN A 131 -9.67 0.79 -31.18
CA GLN A 131 -10.19 0.40 -29.88
C GLN A 131 -11.13 -0.80 -30.02
N VAL A 132 -10.85 -1.85 -29.24
CA VAL A 132 -11.73 -3.00 -29.08
C VAL A 132 -12.32 -2.94 -27.69
N ASN A 133 -13.65 -2.84 -27.61
CA ASN A 133 -14.38 -2.86 -26.35
C ASN A 133 -14.69 -4.30 -25.94
N ARG A 134 -14.62 -4.55 -24.63
CA ARG A 134 -15.04 -5.80 -24.00
C ARG A 134 -15.91 -5.46 -22.80
N ASN A 135 -16.99 -6.21 -22.60
CA ASN A 135 -17.85 -6.08 -21.44
C ASN A 135 -17.25 -6.83 -20.25
N THR A 136 -16.30 -6.17 -19.59
CA THR A 136 -15.61 -6.72 -18.42
C THR A 136 -16.12 -6.12 -17.12
N ALA A 137 -15.79 -6.78 -16.00
CA ALA A 137 -16.26 -6.41 -14.68
C ALA A 137 -15.86 -4.98 -14.28
N LEU A 138 -14.65 -4.56 -14.63
CA LEU A 138 -14.11 -3.22 -14.36
C LEU A 138 -14.03 -2.34 -15.61
N GLY A 139 -14.02 -2.90 -16.82
CA GLY A 139 -13.96 -2.14 -18.06
C GLY A 139 -12.60 -1.50 -18.35
N ALA A 140 -11.51 -2.10 -17.87
CA ALA A 140 -10.15 -1.62 -18.13
C ALA A 140 -9.69 -1.96 -19.55
N PHE A 141 -8.66 -1.26 -20.02
CA PHE A 141 -8.05 -1.44 -21.34
C PHE A 141 -6.56 -1.76 -21.22
N TYR A 142 -6.07 -2.66 -22.07
CA TYR A 142 -4.65 -2.88 -22.30
C TYR A 142 -4.23 -2.23 -23.63
N ASN A 143 -3.13 -1.49 -23.64
CA ASN A 143 -2.61 -0.86 -24.85
C ASN A 143 -1.20 -1.32 -25.24
N GLY A 144 -0.43 -1.88 -24.30
CA GLY A 144 0.91 -2.42 -24.58
C GLY A 144 1.97 -1.37 -24.96
N ASP A 145 1.67 -0.08 -24.79
CA ASP A 145 2.56 1.01 -25.11
C ASP A 145 3.01 1.74 -23.83
N TRP A 146 4.31 1.69 -23.55
CA TRP A 146 4.94 2.39 -22.43
C TRP A 146 4.63 3.90 -22.42
N ALA A 147 4.56 4.54 -23.59
CA ALA A 147 4.28 5.98 -23.71
C ALA A 147 2.84 6.31 -23.27
N HIS A 148 1.97 5.31 -23.23
CA HIS A 148 0.58 5.36 -22.76
C HIS A 148 0.36 4.50 -21.50
N SER A 149 1.41 4.31 -20.70
CA SER A 149 1.38 3.61 -19.42
C SER A 149 0.93 2.13 -19.46
N TRP A 150 1.06 1.46 -20.61
CA TRP A 150 0.69 0.05 -20.88
C TRP A 150 -0.80 -0.27 -20.85
N LEU A 151 -1.56 0.42 -20.00
CA LEU A 151 -2.94 0.13 -19.69
C LEU A 151 -3.66 1.38 -19.18
N GLU A 152 -4.99 1.35 -19.28
CA GLU A 152 -5.84 2.49 -19.02
C GLU A 152 -7.15 2.08 -18.34
N ASP A 153 -7.64 2.97 -17.48
CA ASP A 153 -8.99 2.85 -16.93
C ASP A 153 -10.03 3.27 -17.99
N GLY A 154 -11.14 2.54 -18.03
CA GLY A 154 -12.37 3.03 -18.64
C GLY A 154 -13.08 4.03 -17.72
N ALA A 155 -14.10 4.72 -18.25
CA ALA A 155 -14.84 5.76 -17.52
C ALA A 155 -15.41 5.27 -16.16
N GLU A 156 -15.80 4.00 -16.07
CA GLU A 156 -16.42 3.40 -14.88
C GLU A 156 -15.46 2.56 -14.03
N THR A 157 -14.19 2.42 -14.43
CA THR A 157 -13.27 1.46 -13.81
C THR A 157 -13.02 1.78 -12.34
N ALA A 158 -12.77 3.04 -11.99
CA ALA A 158 -12.55 3.45 -10.62
C ALA A 158 -13.77 3.19 -9.73
N ALA A 159 -14.97 3.60 -10.18
CA ALA A 159 -16.21 3.42 -9.43
C ALA A 159 -16.57 1.94 -9.23
N ARG A 160 -16.41 1.11 -10.27
CA ARG A 160 -16.65 -0.34 -10.20
C ARG A 160 -15.64 -1.04 -9.30
N LEU A 161 -14.37 -0.65 -9.34
CA LEU A 161 -13.32 -1.20 -8.48
C LEU A 161 -13.59 -0.87 -7.00
N ALA A 162 -13.88 0.40 -6.69
CA ALA A 162 -14.22 0.83 -5.34
C ALA A 162 -15.41 0.04 -4.78
N ARG A 163 -16.49 -0.08 -5.56
CA ARG A 163 -17.66 -0.89 -5.20
C ARG A 163 -17.32 -2.37 -5.00
N ALA A 164 -16.50 -2.95 -5.85
CA ALA A 164 -16.12 -4.35 -5.76
C ALA A 164 -15.34 -4.63 -4.47
N VAL A 165 -14.34 -3.80 -4.16
CA VAL A 165 -13.52 -3.95 -2.95
C VAL A 165 -14.36 -3.74 -1.69
N SER A 166 -15.15 -2.65 -1.62
CA SER A 166 -15.97 -2.34 -0.44
C SER A 166 -17.12 -3.32 -0.19
N THR A 167 -17.46 -4.17 -1.16
CA THR A 167 -18.44 -5.25 -0.95
C THR A 167 -17.89 -6.37 -0.06
N TRP A 168 -16.56 -6.56 -0.02
CA TRP A 168 -15.94 -7.74 0.60
C TRP A 168 -14.88 -7.42 1.65
N VAL A 169 -14.27 -6.24 1.60
CA VAL A 169 -13.09 -5.91 2.39
C VAL A 169 -13.22 -4.50 2.97
N ASP A 170 -13.39 -4.43 4.29
CA ASP A 170 -13.57 -3.17 5.02
C ASP A 170 -12.26 -2.37 5.17
N GLU A 171 -11.10 -3.06 5.11
CA GLU A 171 -9.78 -2.44 5.24
C GLU A 171 -8.76 -3.03 4.27
N HIS A 172 -8.01 -2.15 3.59
CA HIS A 172 -6.92 -2.50 2.70
C HIS A 172 -5.93 -1.34 2.56
N HIS A 173 -4.71 -1.69 2.16
CA HIS A 173 -3.58 -0.75 2.01
C HIS A 173 -3.12 -0.63 0.55
N LEU A 174 -3.29 -1.70 -0.24
CA LEU A 174 -2.94 -1.74 -1.65
C LEU A 174 -3.97 -2.57 -2.41
N VAL A 175 -4.43 -2.06 -3.55
CA VAL A 175 -5.28 -2.81 -4.49
C VAL A 175 -4.47 -3.21 -5.72
N VAL A 176 -4.47 -4.50 -6.05
CA VAL A 176 -3.81 -5.03 -7.24
C VAL A 176 -4.88 -5.44 -8.26
N VAL A 177 -4.89 -4.82 -9.44
CA VAL A 177 -5.83 -5.16 -10.52
C VAL A 177 -5.10 -5.97 -11.58
N LEU A 178 -5.46 -7.24 -11.72
CA LEU A 178 -4.88 -8.14 -12.71
C LEU A 178 -5.78 -8.20 -13.95
N LEU A 179 -5.24 -7.80 -15.10
CA LEU A 179 -5.98 -7.79 -16.36
C LEU A 179 -5.77 -9.10 -17.12
N ASN A 180 -6.86 -9.74 -17.57
CA ASN A 180 -6.79 -10.90 -18.47
C ASN A 180 -6.29 -10.48 -19.86
N ASN A 181 -4.98 -10.26 -19.97
CA ASN A 181 -4.25 -9.99 -21.19
C ASN A 181 -2.86 -10.62 -21.08
N PRO A 182 -2.40 -11.40 -22.09
CA PRO A 182 -1.11 -12.10 -22.02
C PRO A 182 0.11 -11.18 -22.14
N GLY A 183 -0.07 -9.89 -22.39
CA GLY A 183 1.00 -8.90 -22.44
C GLY A 183 1.66 -8.63 -21.08
N VAL A 184 2.71 -7.81 -21.12
CA VAL A 184 3.47 -7.35 -19.93
C VAL A 184 3.18 -5.87 -19.69
N GLY A 185 3.68 -5.35 -18.57
CA GLY A 185 3.54 -3.97 -18.19
C GLY A 185 2.38 -3.72 -17.24
N GLY A 186 2.38 -2.51 -16.70
CA GLY A 186 1.48 -2.11 -15.67
C GLY A 186 1.57 -0.63 -15.35
N ARG A 187 0.83 -0.24 -14.32
CA ARG A 187 0.84 1.10 -13.73
C ARG A 187 0.70 0.99 -12.22
N GLY A 188 1.59 1.64 -11.49
CA GLY A 188 1.53 1.83 -10.03
C GLY A 188 1.14 3.26 -9.68
N GLY A 189 0.91 3.53 -8.39
CA GLY A 189 0.50 4.83 -7.88
C GLY A 189 -0.85 4.80 -7.16
N ARG A 190 -1.04 5.75 -6.23
CA ARG A 190 -2.31 5.98 -5.51
C ARG A 190 -2.89 4.77 -4.79
N GLY A 191 -2.02 3.96 -4.17
CA GLY A 191 -2.46 2.75 -3.47
C GLY A 191 -3.05 1.68 -4.40
N ARG A 192 -2.71 1.73 -5.70
CA ARG A 192 -3.11 0.74 -6.70
C ARG A 192 -1.93 0.31 -7.58
N ALA A 193 -1.90 -0.98 -7.92
CA ALA A 193 -1.08 -1.51 -8.99
C ALA A 193 -1.98 -2.24 -9.99
N THR A 194 -2.04 -1.79 -11.24
CA THR A 194 -2.73 -2.49 -12.33
C THR A 194 -1.69 -3.12 -13.24
N LEU A 195 -1.85 -4.39 -13.60
CA LEU A 195 -0.89 -5.14 -14.40
C LEU A 195 -1.56 -6.20 -15.27
N ALA A 196 -0.93 -6.54 -16.39
CA ALA A 196 -1.34 -7.64 -17.26
C ALA A 196 -0.82 -9.00 -16.74
N VAL A 197 -1.48 -10.10 -17.10
CA VAL A 197 -1.09 -11.45 -16.64
C VAL A 197 0.24 -11.94 -17.23
N GLY A 198 0.84 -11.29 -18.21
CA GLY A 198 2.16 -11.68 -18.71
C GLY A 198 3.33 -11.22 -17.84
N GLU A 199 3.10 -10.35 -16.85
CA GLU A 199 4.16 -9.79 -16.01
C GLU A 199 4.90 -10.86 -15.17
N THR A 200 6.11 -10.52 -14.69
CA THR A 200 6.91 -11.39 -13.82
C THR A 200 6.85 -10.95 -12.37
N TRP A 201 7.02 -11.89 -11.44
CA TRP A 201 6.95 -11.60 -10.01
C TRP A 201 8.05 -10.62 -9.55
N ASP A 202 9.21 -10.63 -10.20
CA ASP A 202 10.34 -9.76 -9.91
C ASP A 202 10.05 -8.30 -10.26
N THR A 203 9.40 -8.04 -11.41
CA THR A 203 8.86 -6.71 -11.74
C THR A 203 7.82 -6.30 -10.71
N VAL A 204 6.86 -7.17 -10.39
CA VAL A 204 5.82 -6.85 -9.38
C VAL A 204 6.45 -6.51 -8.01
N ALA A 205 7.50 -7.24 -7.60
CA ALA A 205 8.22 -6.94 -6.38
C ALA A 205 8.88 -5.55 -6.42
N HIS A 206 9.54 -5.19 -7.53
CA HIS A 206 10.10 -3.85 -7.74
C HIS A 206 9.03 -2.77 -7.59
N GLU A 207 7.87 -2.95 -8.21
CA GLU A 207 6.76 -1.99 -8.15
C GLU A 207 6.15 -1.87 -6.75
N PHE A 208 6.09 -2.98 -6.01
CA PHE A 208 5.73 -2.93 -4.59
C PHE A 208 6.76 -2.19 -3.74
N GLY A 209 8.03 -2.13 -4.16
CA GLY A 209 9.05 -1.31 -3.51
C GLY A 209 8.69 0.17 -3.50
N HIS A 210 8.20 0.69 -4.64
CA HIS A 210 7.66 2.05 -4.74
C HIS A 210 6.42 2.22 -3.85
N ALA A 211 5.42 1.34 -4.01
CA ALA A 211 4.14 1.47 -3.32
C ALA A 211 4.26 1.34 -1.78
N LEU A 212 5.15 0.47 -1.30
CA LEU A 212 5.31 0.19 0.13
C LEU A 212 6.33 1.12 0.80
N GLY A 213 7.48 1.36 0.16
CA GLY A 213 8.62 2.03 0.79
C GLY A 213 8.97 3.39 0.20
N GLY A 214 8.24 3.89 -0.80
CA GLY A 214 8.57 5.13 -1.49
C GLY A 214 9.95 5.08 -2.15
N LEU A 215 10.43 3.89 -2.50
CA LEU A 215 11.76 3.70 -3.06
C LEU A 215 11.87 4.40 -4.42
N GLY A 216 13.06 4.89 -4.76
CA GLY A 216 13.40 5.44 -6.06
C GLY A 216 14.12 4.42 -6.92
N ASP A 217 14.09 4.63 -8.23
CA ASP A 217 14.84 3.83 -9.18
C ASP A 217 16.34 4.06 -9.05
N GLU A 218 17.09 2.98 -8.87
CA GLU A 218 18.53 3.01 -8.67
C GLU A 218 19.31 2.82 -9.99
N TYR A 219 18.64 2.49 -11.09
CA TYR A 219 19.30 2.48 -12.40
C TYR A 219 19.50 3.90 -12.93
N HIS A 220 20.43 4.02 -13.87
CA HIS A 220 20.64 5.20 -14.70
C HIS A 220 20.85 4.74 -16.13
N ARG A 221 20.53 5.58 -17.12
CA ARG A 221 20.64 5.22 -18.55
C ARG A 221 21.23 6.27 -19.45
N ARG A 222 21.10 7.52 -19.07
CA ARG A 222 21.66 8.63 -19.82
C ARG A 222 22.86 9.10 -19.05
N ASP A 223 23.87 9.59 -19.76
CA ASP A 223 24.93 10.40 -19.16
C ASP A 223 24.40 11.80 -18.81
N ASN A 224 23.17 11.85 -18.27
CA ASN A 224 22.50 13.03 -17.79
C ASN A 224 23.00 13.35 -16.39
N TRP A 225 23.04 14.65 -16.11
CA TRP A 225 23.37 15.18 -14.80
C TRP A 225 22.09 15.50 -14.04
N PHE A 226 21.98 15.03 -12.79
CA PHE A 226 20.92 15.46 -11.88
C PHE A 226 21.23 16.88 -11.37
N THR A 227 20.45 17.87 -11.79
CA THR A 227 20.72 19.31 -11.54
C THR A 227 19.88 19.93 -10.44
N ARG A 228 18.89 19.20 -9.92
CA ARG A 228 18.08 19.67 -8.78
C ARG A 228 18.95 19.79 -7.54
N GLN A 229 18.65 20.81 -6.73
CA GLN A 229 19.42 21.12 -5.51
C GLN A 229 18.69 20.69 -4.23
N ASP A 230 17.42 20.34 -4.35
CA ASP A 230 16.62 19.70 -3.32
C ASP A 230 17.02 18.22 -3.18
N GLU A 231 17.18 17.79 -1.94
CA GLU A 231 17.43 16.39 -1.60
C GLU A 231 16.20 15.55 -2.04
N PRO A 232 16.40 14.45 -2.80
CA PRO A 232 15.29 13.60 -3.23
C PRO A 232 14.46 13.10 -2.04
N ASN A 233 13.18 12.78 -2.23
CA ASN A 233 12.39 12.21 -1.14
C ASN A 233 12.65 10.71 -0.97
N GLU A 234 13.03 10.03 -2.04
CA GLU A 234 13.23 8.59 -2.03
C GLU A 234 14.34 8.19 -1.03
N PRO A 235 14.08 7.22 -0.13
CA PRO A 235 14.99 6.92 0.97
C PRO A 235 16.28 6.23 0.52
N ASN A 236 16.31 5.69 -0.70
CA ASN A 236 17.46 5.02 -1.32
C ASN A 236 18.13 5.87 -2.41
N LEU A 237 17.80 7.16 -2.52
CA LEU A 237 18.51 8.11 -3.39
C LEU A 237 18.97 9.33 -2.57
N THR A 238 20.11 9.90 -2.90
CA THR A 238 20.63 11.10 -2.23
C THR A 238 21.45 11.97 -3.17
N ILE A 239 21.43 13.29 -2.98
CA ILE A 239 22.45 14.19 -3.55
C ILE A 239 23.45 14.65 -2.48
N ASN A 240 23.11 14.45 -1.20
CA ASN A 240 24.00 14.71 -0.09
C ASN A 240 25.18 13.71 -0.06
N ILE A 241 26.40 14.25 -0.23
CA ILE A 241 27.67 13.50 -0.16
C ILE A 241 28.37 13.61 1.21
N ASN A 242 27.78 14.33 2.17
CA ASN A 242 28.36 14.47 3.49
C ASN A 242 28.12 13.18 4.30
N ARG A 243 29.20 12.45 4.58
CA ARG A 243 29.19 11.22 5.39
C ARG A 243 28.44 11.36 6.72
N ALA A 244 28.47 12.53 7.35
CA ALA A 244 27.84 12.74 8.64
C ALA A 244 26.31 12.86 8.57
N THR A 245 25.76 13.22 7.40
CA THR A 245 24.34 13.61 7.28
C THR A 245 23.59 12.93 6.13
N LEU A 246 24.26 12.16 5.27
CA LEU A 246 23.58 11.41 4.21
C LEU A 246 22.63 10.35 4.81
N LYS A 247 21.55 10.02 4.08
CA LYS A 247 20.40 9.26 4.60
C LYS A 247 20.72 7.92 5.27
N TRP A 248 21.68 7.18 4.72
CA TRP A 248 22.12 5.87 5.22
C TRP A 248 23.54 5.90 5.81
N ALA A 249 23.98 7.05 6.33
CA ALA A 249 25.32 7.25 6.89
C ALA A 249 25.73 6.17 7.89
N ALA A 250 24.79 5.76 8.74
CA ALA A 250 24.99 4.77 9.79
C ALA A 250 25.32 3.36 9.26
N ASP A 251 24.99 3.05 8.00
CA ASP A 251 25.26 1.74 7.41
C ASP A 251 26.60 1.68 6.67
N ILE A 252 27.20 2.84 6.39
CA ILE A 252 28.45 2.89 5.62
C ILE A 252 29.61 2.60 6.56
N HIS A 253 30.34 1.51 6.31
CA HIS A 253 31.56 1.19 7.04
C HIS A 253 32.53 2.40 7.09
N ALA A 254 33.16 2.60 8.25
CA ALA A 254 33.94 3.81 8.54
C ALA A 254 35.07 4.06 7.53
N THR A 255 35.65 2.99 6.97
CA THR A 255 36.75 3.06 6.00
C THR A 255 36.30 3.15 4.54
N THR A 256 35.01 3.05 4.23
CA THR A 256 34.51 3.12 2.85
C THR A 256 34.74 4.54 2.30
N PRO A 257 35.21 4.73 1.06
CA PRO A 257 35.35 6.07 0.48
C PRO A 257 33.98 6.69 0.18
N ILE A 258 33.90 8.02 0.18
CA ILE A 258 32.71 8.80 -0.19
C ILE A 258 33.11 9.85 -1.23
N PRO A 259 32.59 9.80 -2.48
CA PRO A 259 31.80 8.71 -3.05
C PRO A 259 32.56 7.38 -3.06
N THR A 260 31.82 6.27 -2.98
CA THR A 260 32.36 4.90 -2.97
C THR A 260 32.72 4.41 -4.36
N GLY A 261 31.97 4.85 -5.37
CA GLY A 261 32.15 4.44 -6.75
C GLY A 261 31.01 4.95 -7.64
N GLY A 262 30.86 4.33 -8.81
CA GLY A 262 29.77 4.56 -9.75
C GLY A 262 29.06 3.25 -10.03
N ASP A 263 29.23 2.69 -11.23
CA ASP A 263 28.72 1.36 -11.57
C ASP A 263 29.38 0.21 -10.81
N ASP A 264 30.57 0.44 -10.25
CA ASP A 264 31.30 -0.46 -9.37
C ASP A 264 32.05 0.36 -8.30
N TYR A 265 32.54 -0.32 -7.27
CA TYR A 265 33.41 0.23 -6.24
C TYR A 265 34.74 0.74 -6.82
N LYS A 266 35.20 1.90 -6.35
CA LYS A 266 36.49 2.48 -6.79
C LYS A 266 37.68 1.63 -6.33
N PHE A 267 38.49 1.14 -7.26
CA PHE A 267 39.66 0.31 -6.94
C PHE A 267 40.64 0.96 -5.92
N PRO A 268 41.23 0.19 -4.98
CA PRO A 268 41.04 -1.25 -4.77
C PRO A 268 39.75 -1.57 -3.99
N LYS A 269 38.92 -2.43 -4.59
CA LYS A 269 37.71 -2.97 -3.94
C LYS A 269 38.12 -3.97 -2.87
N PRO A 270 37.65 -3.81 -1.61
CA PRO A 270 37.93 -4.78 -0.56
C PRO A 270 37.45 -6.18 -0.97
N SER A 271 38.25 -7.20 -0.67
CA SER A 271 37.91 -8.59 -1.04
C SER A 271 36.65 -9.13 -0.38
N TRP A 272 36.20 -8.51 0.72
CA TRP A 272 34.97 -8.85 1.43
C TRP A 272 33.73 -8.14 0.89
N TRP A 273 33.88 -7.18 -0.03
CA TRP A 273 32.78 -6.36 -0.52
C TRP A 273 31.73 -7.17 -1.29
N ASN A 274 30.46 -7.03 -0.90
CA ASN A 274 29.29 -7.57 -1.56
C ASN A 274 28.47 -6.47 -2.22
N ASP A 275 28.40 -6.49 -3.55
CA ASP A 275 27.71 -5.48 -4.37
C ASP A 275 26.22 -5.29 -4.10
N THR A 276 25.61 -6.22 -3.39
CA THR A 276 24.16 -6.20 -3.11
C THR A 276 23.85 -5.93 -1.64
N ARG A 277 24.85 -6.02 -0.75
CA ARG A 277 24.67 -5.96 0.70
C ARG A 277 25.53 -4.91 1.40
N ASP A 278 26.74 -4.63 0.91
CA ASP A 278 27.59 -3.62 1.54
C ASP A 278 27.22 -2.22 1.07
N VAL A 279 26.94 -1.36 2.04
CA VAL A 279 26.41 -0.02 1.79
C VAL A 279 27.55 0.99 1.61
N GLY A 280 27.43 1.80 0.57
CA GLY A 280 28.32 2.89 0.21
C GLY A 280 27.55 4.06 -0.39
N LEU A 281 28.22 4.89 -1.17
CA LEU A 281 27.64 6.00 -1.91
C LEU A 281 28.05 5.88 -3.39
N PHE A 282 27.20 5.27 -4.20
CA PHE A 282 27.47 4.98 -5.61
C PHE A 282 26.79 5.98 -6.51
N GLU A 283 27.55 6.68 -7.34
CA GLU A 283 27.00 7.66 -8.28
C GLU A 283 26.15 6.98 -9.36
N GLY A 284 25.02 7.60 -9.69
CA GLY A 284 24.03 7.15 -10.64
C GLY A 284 22.75 6.64 -9.97
N GLY A 285 21.60 7.07 -10.48
CA GLY A 285 20.27 6.70 -9.98
C GLY A 285 19.16 7.60 -10.54
N GLY A 286 17.99 7.57 -9.92
CA GLY A 286 16.82 8.37 -10.32
C GLY A 286 16.27 7.98 -11.70
N GLY A 287 16.59 6.77 -12.17
CA GLY A 287 16.17 6.22 -13.45
C GLY A 287 16.93 6.73 -14.68
N ASP A 288 17.32 8.00 -14.69
CA ASP A 288 17.89 8.66 -15.87
C ASP A 288 19.28 9.27 -15.68
N PHE A 289 19.77 9.42 -14.45
CA PHE A 289 20.93 10.29 -14.16
C PHE A 289 22.16 9.49 -13.77
N ALA A 290 23.18 9.48 -14.62
CA ALA A 290 24.47 8.85 -14.33
C ALA A 290 25.32 9.64 -13.33
N ARG A 291 25.02 10.93 -13.13
CA ARG A 291 25.84 11.84 -12.33
C ARG A 291 25.00 12.76 -11.43
N GLY A 292 25.59 13.17 -10.31
CA GLY A 292 24.97 14.15 -9.39
C GLY A 292 23.88 13.60 -8.46
N ILE A 293 23.57 12.30 -8.54
CA ILE A 293 22.68 11.58 -7.62
C ILE A 293 23.31 10.23 -7.27
N PHE A 294 23.05 9.73 -6.07
CA PHE A 294 23.71 8.55 -5.53
C PHE A 294 22.72 7.53 -4.97
N ARG A 295 23.10 6.26 -5.05
CA ARG A 295 22.38 5.09 -4.52
C ARG A 295 23.24 4.32 -3.50
N PRO A 296 22.63 3.46 -2.64
CA PRO A 296 23.32 2.88 -1.49
C PRO A 296 24.24 1.70 -1.81
N VAL A 297 23.99 0.95 -2.89
CA VAL A 297 24.76 -0.25 -3.23
C VAL A 297 25.09 -0.28 -4.72
N VAL A 298 25.99 -1.19 -5.11
CA VAL A 298 26.26 -1.41 -6.53
C VAL A 298 25.00 -1.93 -7.21
N ASN A 299 24.33 -2.96 -6.69
CA ASN A 299 23.11 -3.49 -7.31
C ASN A 299 21.99 -3.85 -6.31
N CYS A 300 20.75 -3.62 -6.72
CA CYS A 300 19.53 -3.72 -5.90
C CYS A 300 18.35 -4.09 -6.81
N ARG A 301 17.26 -4.64 -6.25
CA ARG A 301 15.96 -4.77 -6.92
C ARG A 301 15.48 -3.47 -7.60
N MET A 302 15.79 -2.32 -7.02
CA MET A 302 15.43 -1.00 -7.58
C MET A 302 16.34 -0.57 -8.74
N ARG A 303 17.45 -1.27 -8.95
CA ARG A 303 18.37 -1.06 -10.08
C ARG A 303 18.12 -2.07 -11.20
N SER A 304 17.86 -3.33 -10.83
CA SER A 304 17.55 -4.40 -11.76
C SER A 304 16.60 -5.43 -11.15
N ASN A 305 15.87 -6.15 -12.00
CA ASN A 305 14.94 -7.21 -11.58
C ASN A 305 15.60 -8.48 -11.02
N VAL A 306 16.92 -8.49 -10.81
CA VAL A 306 17.70 -9.44 -10.02
C VAL A 306 18.95 -8.64 -9.62
N PRO A 307 19.26 -8.41 -8.34
CA PRO A 307 19.08 -9.22 -7.12
C PRO A 307 17.90 -8.79 -6.22
N ALA A 308 17.86 -9.29 -4.97
CA ALA A 308 16.95 -8.82 -3.92
C ALA A 308 17.13 -7.31 -3.58
N PHE A 309 16.23 -6.78 -2.77
CA PHE A 309 16.37 -5.42 -2.24
C PHE A 309 17.66 -5.27 -1.41
N CYS A 310 18.29 -4.10 -1.50
CA CYS A 310 19.45 -3.77 -0.68
C CYS A 310 19.03 -3.46 0.76
N PRO A 311 19.95 -3.48 1.75
CA PRO A 311 19.61 -3.25 3.16
C PRO A 311 18.88 -1.92 3.43
N VAL A 312 19.25 -0.85 2.70
CA VAL A 312 18.59 0.45 2.82
C VAL A 312 17.14 0.38 2.35
N CYS A 313 16.87 -0.26 1.22
CA CYS A 313 15.52 -0.49 0.71
C CYS A 313 14.69 -1.41 1.62
N GLU A 314 15.28 -2.51 2.10
CA GLU A 314 14.59 -3.44 3.01
C GLU A 314 14.18 -2.73 4.30
N ARG A 315 15.07 -1.92 4.89
CA ARG A 315 14.77 -1.16 6.09
C ARG A 315 13.68 -0.11 5.83
N ALA A 316 13.77 0.61 4.72
CA ALA A 316 12.76 1.59 4.33
C ALA A 316 11.37 0.97 4.28
N MET A 317 11.21 -0.14 3.55
CA MET A 317 9.94 -0.86 3.45
C MET A 317 9.48 -1.43 4.81
N ALA A 318 10.40 -1.93 5.65
CA ALA A 318 10.06 -2.50 6.95
C ALA A 318 9.44 -1.48 7.92
N THR A 319 9.69 -0.17 7.74
CA THR A 319 9.08 0.87 8.58
C THR A 319 7.55 0.94 8.43
N HIS A 320 7.02 0.45 7.31
CA HIS A 320 5.59 0.42 7.00
C HIS A 320 4.89 -0.89 7.40
N LEU A 321 5.58 -1.81 8.09
CA LEU A 321 5.06 -3.13 8.43
C LEU A 321 4.81 -3.31 9.93
N VAL A 322 3.91 -4.24 10.27
CA VAL A 322 3.63 -4.69 11.65
C VAL A 322 3.47 -6.23 11.67
N PRO A 323 4.18 -6.99 12.53
CA PRO A 323 5.25 -6.49 13.39
C PRO A 323 6.39 -6.00 12.51
N ARG A 324 7.15 -5.04 13.04
CA ARG A 324 8.40 -4.65 12.40
C ARG A 324 9.42 -5.72 12.67
N ARG A 325 9.94 -6.32 11.62
CA ARG A 325 11.17 -7.10 11.75
C ARG A 325 12.32 -6.10 11.85
N GLN A 326 13.02 -6.08 12.98
CA GLN A 326 14.28 -5.33 13.07
C GLN A 326 15.27 -5.98 12.12
N ILE A 327 15.53 -5.33 10.98
CA ILE A 327 16.66 -5.70 10.15
C ILE A 327 17.87 -5.16 10.90
N ALA A 328 18.63 -6.06 11.52
CA ALA A 328 19.78 -5.69 12.32
C ALA A 328 20.69 -4.77 11.49
N ALA A 329 20.88 -3.53 11.95
CA ALA A 329 22.08 -2.78 11.61
C ALA A 329 23.26 -3.66 12.04
N VAL A 330 24.31 -3.73 11.23
CA VAL A 330 25.52 -4.49 11.56
C VAL A 330 26.10 -3.94 12.87
N SER A 331 25.70 -4.51 14.00
CA SER A 331 26.28 -4.26 15.31
C SER A 331 26.08 -5.50 16.18
N GLU A 332 27.17 -5.88 16.85
CA GLU A 332 27.28 -7.06 17.70
C GLU A 332 26.43 -6.91 18.98
N SER A 333 25.16 -7.29 18.94
CA SER A 333 24.45 -7.82 20.11
C SER A 333 23.08 -8.36 19.70
N GLY A 334 22.98 -9.69 19.62
CA GLY A 334 21.75 -10.40 19.29
C GLY A 334 20.75 -10.39 20.45
N HIS A 335 19.90 -9.36 20.52
CA HIS A 335 18.64 -9.42 21.27
C HIS A 335 17.48 -9.07 20.35
N GLU A 336 16.80 -10.12 19.88
CA GLU A 336 15.53 -10.03 19.16
C GLU A 336 14.46 -9.58 20.16
N ARG A 337 14.06 -8.29 20.08
CA ARG A 337 12.87 -7.83 20.80
C ARG A 337 11.65 -8.34 20.05
N THR A 338 11.03 -9.39 20.57
CA THR A 338 9.67 -9.79 20.20
C THR A 338 8.70 -8.70 20.65
N GLU A 339 8.14 -7.96 19.70
CA GLU A 339 7.00 -7.06 19.97
C GLU A 339 5.84 -7.89 20.56
N PRO A 340 5.19 -7.43 21.64
CA PRO A 340 4.04 -8.14 22.21
C PRO A 340 2.92 -8.25 21.17
N ALA A 341 2.19 -9.37 21.20
CA ALA A 341 0.98 -9.52 20.41
C ALA A 341 0.00 -8.39 20.77
N VAL A 342 -0.53 -7.69 19.77
CA VAL A 342 -1.66 -6.78 19.98
C VAL A 342 -2.88 -7.67 20.22
N GLU A 343 -3.18 -7.95 21.48
CA GLU A 343 -4.44 -8.59 21.87
C GLU A 343 -5.57 -7.59 21.66
N ALA A 344 -6.55 -7.95 20.82
CA ALA A 344 -7.72 -7.13 20.56
C ALA A 344 -8.61 -7.10 21.80
N GLY A 345 -9.00 -5.91 22.24
CA GLY A 345 -10.17 -5.76 23.10
C GLY A 345 -11.42 -6.21 22.35
N GLU A 346 -12.36 -6.87 23.04
CA GLU A 346 -13.59 -7.45 22.46
C GLU A 346 -14.52 -6.39 21.81
N ASN A 347 -14.21 -5.09 21.96
CA ASN A 347 -14.96 -3.94 21.42
C ASN A 347 -14.08 -2.93 20.67
N ASP A 348 -12.86 -3.31 20.25
CA ASP A 348 -12.00 -2.40 19.49
C ASP A 348 -12.62 -2.13 18.11
N SER A 349 -12.69 -0.87 17.72
CA SER A 349 -13.00 -0.46 16.35
C SER A 349 -12.20 0.79 15.99
N TYR A 350 -12.14 1.09 14.70
CA TYR A 350 -11.51 2.30 14.21
C TYR A 350 -12.23 2.83 12.98
N LEU A 351 -12.07 4.13 12.74
CA LEU A 351 -12.61 4.81 11.57
C LEU A 351 -11.56 4.84 10.47
N ARG A 352 -11.96 4.39 9.28
CA ARG A 352 -11.21 4.50 8.03
C ARG A 352 -11.82 5.63 7.21
N LEU A 353 -11.08 6.73 7.08
CA LEU A 353 -11.47 7.91 6.32
C LEU A 353 -10.75 7.90 4.97
N LEU A 354 -11.51 7.94 3.88
CA LEU A 354 -10.94 8.24 2.56
C LEU A 354 -10.92 9.75 2.39
N VAL A 355 -9.73 10.32 2.23
CA VAL A 355 -9.52 11.75 2.11
C VAL A 355 -9.00 12.06 0.72
N ARG A 356 -9.62 13.03 0.05
CA ARG A 356 -9.15 13.57 -1.23
C ARG A 356 -8.37 14.84 -1.00
N MET A 357 -7.18 14.91 -1.60
CA MET A 357 -6.46 16.15 -1.85
C MET A 357 -6.77 16.60 -3.28
N GLN A 358 -7.28 17.80 -3.45
CA GLN A 358 -7.55 18.38 -4.77
C GLN A 358 -7.46 19.90 -4.71
N HIS A 359 -6.68 20.51 -5.62
CA HIS A 359 -6.52 21.97 -5.71
C HIS A 359 -6.14 22.69 -4.39
N GLY A 360 -5.37 22.04 -3.51
CA GLY A 360 -4.98 22.63 -2.22
C GLY A 360 -5.92 22.30 -1.06
N GLU A 361 -7.05 21.65 -1.32
CA GLU A 361 -8.09 21.37 -0.32
C GLU A 361 -8.16 19.88 0.03
N LEU A 362 -8.41 19.60 1.32
CA LEU A 362 -8.65 18.26 1.85
C LEU A 362 -10.15 18.06 2.10
N THR A 363 -10.72 17.02 1.50
CA THR A 363 -12.13 16.66 1.65
C THR A 363 -12.27 15.21 2.07
N ILE A 364 -13.08 14.93 3.10
CA ILE A 364 -13.45 13.53 3.41
C ILE A 364 -14.46 13.07 2.37
N VAL A 365 -14.05 12.08 1.57
CA VAL A 365 -14.89 11.46 0.54
C VAL A 365 -15.80 10.40 1.15
N GLU A 366 -15.27 9.66 2.13
CA GLU A 366 -15.93 8.49 2.69
C GLU A 366 -15.42 8.22 4.12
N ALA A 367 -16.28 7.70 4.99
CA ALA A 367 -15.89 7.24 6.33
C ALA A 367 -16.58 5.93 6.67
N HIS A 368 -15.80 4.94 7.12
CA HIS A 368 -16.28 3.63 7.50
C HIS A 368 -15.75 3.23 8.87
N GLU A 369 -16.62 2.67 9.70
CA GLU A 369 -16.18 1.99 10.92
C GLU A 369 -15.76 0.57 10.57
N VAL A 370 -14.57 0.20 11.03
CA VAL A 370 -13.99 -1.12 10.86
C VAL A 370 -13.86 -1.77 12.23
N ASP A 371 -14.38 -2.99 12.33
CA ASP A 371 -14.30 -3.78 13.56
C ASP A 371 -12.90 -4.35 13.74
N GLY A 372 -12.46 -4.38 15.00
CA GLY A 372 -11.20 -4.97 15.41
C GLY A 372 -10.11 -3.94 15.70
N PRO A 373 -8.93 -4.42 16.08
CA PRO A 373 -7.85 -3.56 16.53
C PRO A 373 -7.21 -2.80 15.36
N LEU A 374 -6.77 -1.58 15.65
CA LEU A 374 -5.91 -0.77 14.80
C LEU A 374 -4.52 -0.68 15.41
N ARG A 375 -3.47 -0.94 14.62
CA ARG A 375 -2.11 -0.55 14.99
C ARG A 375 -1.73 0.69 14.20
N GLN A 376 -1.63 1.82 14.90
CA GLN A 376 -1.08 3.03 14.30
C GLN A 376 0.43 2.89 14.10
N LEU A 377 0.90 3.30 12.93
CA LEU A 377 2.31 3.45 12.64
C LEU A 377 2.72 4.87 13.04
N ASP A 378 3.66 4.97 13.95
CA ASP A 378 4.24 6.24 14.42
C ASP A 378 5.41 6.72 13.55
N THR A 379 5.71 6.01 12.47
CA THR A 379 6.89 6.28 11.66
C THR A 379 6.49 6.96 10.39
N ILE A 380 7.20 8.05 10.13
CA ILE A 380 7.03 8.90 9.00
C ILE A 380 8.18 8.66 8.04
N SER A 381 7.84 8.17 6.85
CA SER A 381 8.70 8.17 5.68
C SER A 381 8.60 9.50 4.93
N ALA A 382 9.59 9.75 4.09
CA ALA A 382 9.52 10.81 3.10
C ALA A 382 8.31 10.67 2.16
N GLY A 383 7.96 11.78 1.51
CA GLY A 383 6.76 11.92 0.70
C GLY A 383 5.61 12.54 1.47
N TYR A 384 4.37 12.16 1.14
CA TYR A 384 3.21 12.67 1.85
C TYR A 384 3.01 11.92 3.17
N ALA A 385 2.65 12.66 4.21
CA ALA A 385 2.19 12.10 5.47
C ALA A 385 0.98 12.88 5.98
N HIS A 386 0.19 12.24 6.83
CA HIS A 386 -0.92 12.89 7.50
C HIS A 386 -0.67 12.99 9.00
N GLU A 387 -1.25 14.01 9.61
CA GLU A 387 -1.47 14.09 11.05
C GLU A 387 -2.91 14.48 11.32
N LEU A 388 -3.56 13.79 12.24
CA LEU A 388 -4.89 14.14 12.72
C LEU A 388 -4.80 14.49 14.20
N PHE A 389 -5.28 15.68 14.54
CA PHE A 389 -5.36 16.16 15.91
C PHE A 389 -6.82 16.26 16.36
N LEU A 390 -7.03 16.00 17.64
CA LEU A 390 -8.25 16.29 18.38
C LEU A 390 -7.89 17.31 19.48
N GLY A 391 -8.25 18.58 19.26
CA GLY A 391 -7.63 19.67 19.99
C GLY A 391 -6.11 19.66 19.76
N ASP A 392 -5.32 19.66 20.84
CA ASP A 392 -3.86 19.63 20.77
C ASP A 392 -3.26 18.20 20.80
N ARG A 393 -4.12 17.17 20.89
CA ARG A 393 -3.68 15.77 20.99
C ARG A 393 -3.65 15.13 19.62
N ARG A 394 -2.50 14.60 19.19
CA ARG A 394 -2.42 13.82 17.95
C ARG A 394 -3.06 12.46 18.17
N ILE A 395 -4.03 12.12 17.34
CA ILE A 395 -4.80 10.86 17.40
C ILE A 395 -4.63 9.99 16.16
N SER A 396 -3.98 10.49 15.11
CA SER A 396 -3.52 9.67 13.99
C SER A 396 -2.32 10.30 13.31
N VAL A 397 -1.44 9.44 12.80
CA VAL A 397 -0.29 9.81 12.00
C VAL A 397 0.03 8.67 11.04
N GLY A 398 0.56 8.98 9.87
CA GLY A 398 1.03 7.94 8.94
C GLY A 398 1.42 8.46 7.56
N SER A 399 2.29 7.70 6.90
CA SER A 399 2.86 8.04 5.58
C SER A 399 2.11 7.42 4.41
N HIS A 400 2.22 8.12 3.28
CA HIS A 400 1.57 7.86 2.00
C HIS A 400 2.60 7.97 0.87
N PRO A 401 3.56 7.03 0.76
CA PRO A 401 4.74 7.19 -0.10
C PRO A 401 4.45 7.34 -1.60
N ASP A 402 3.30 6.87 -2.08
CA ASP A 402 2.99 6.77 -3.52
C ASP A 402 1.62 7.38 -3.91
N VAL A 403 1.03 8.23 -3.06
CA VAL A 403 -0.33 8.76 -3.33
C VAL A 403 -0.38 9.92 -4.32
N GLY A 404 0.72 10.65 -4.51
CA GLY A 404 0.76 11.81 -5.41
C GLY A 404 1.32 11.52 -6.80
N VAL A 405 1.41 10.25 -7.19
CA VAL A 405 2.06 9.81 -8.43
C VAL A 405 1.24 8.72 -9.11
N ASP A 406 1.28 8.73 -10.43
CA ASP A 406 1.03 7.58 -11.29
C ASP A 406 2.29 7.24 -12.07
N ARG A 407 2.65 5.96 -12.10
CA ARG A 407 3.88 5.51 -12.75
C ARG A 407 3.62 4.32 -13.65
N SER A 408 4.02 4.38 -14.91
CA SER A 408 4.05 3.18 -15.76
C SER A 408 5.08 2.20 -15.21
N PHE A 409 4.86 0.89 -15.31
CA PHE A 409 5.91 -0.08 -14.97
C PHE A 409 7.08 0.06 -15.95
N SER A 410 8.29 -0.10 -15.42
CA SER A 410 9.49 -0.13 -16.25
C SER A 410 9.49 -1.40 -17.11
N THR A 411 10.02 -1.33 -18.33
CA THR A 411 10.38 -2.53 -19.08
C THR A 411 11.87 -2.63 -19.28
N ILE A 412 12.41 -3.83 -19.09
CA ILE A 412 13.78 -4.17 -19.49
C ILE A 412 13.76 -4.54 -20.97
N GLY A 413 14.03 -3.56 -21.83
CA GLY A 413 14.18 -3.75 -23.27
C GLY A 413 15.62 -4.10 -23.68
N PRO A 414 15.87 -4.34 -24.97
CA PRO A 414 17.21 -4.64 -25.51
C PRO A 414 18.24 -3.52 -25.27
N GLU A 415 17.78 -2.29 -25.09
CA GLU A 415 18.59 -1.09 -24.81
C GLU A 415 18.76 -0.82 -23.29
N GLY A 416 18.35 -1.76 -22.44
CA GLY A 416 18.26 -1.59 -21.00
C GLY A 416 16.83 -1.28 -20.53
N PRO A 417 16.64 -0.92 -19.24
CA PRO A 417 15.30 -0.63 -18.74
C PRO A 417 14.62 0.56 -19.50
N ARG A 418 13.35 0.90 -19.26
CA ARG A 418 12.72 2.19 -19.65
C ARG A 418 12.37 2.98 -18.39
N PRO A 419 12.57 4.31 -18.30
CA PRO A 419 12.32 5.00 -17.03
C PRO A 419 10.81 4.93 -16.80
N HIS A 420 10.35 5.09 -15.57
CA HIS A 420 8.91 5.18 -15.38
C HIS A 420 8.40 6.44 -16.08
N ARG A 421 7.27 6.30 -16.78
CA ARG A 421 6.49 7.48 -17.17
C ARG A 421 5.72 7.91 -15.93
N ILE A 422 6.18 9.01 -15.33
CA ILE A 422 5.60 9.56 -14.11
C ILE A 422 4.62 10.67 -14.49
N GLU A 423 3.41 10.58 -13.95
CA GLU A 423 2.40 11.64 -13.97
C GLU A 423 2.10 12.04 -12.53
N GLN A 424 1.95 13.34 -12.28
CA GLN A 424 1.46 13.84 -11.00
C GLN A 424 -0.01 14.26 -11.22
N PRO A 425 -0.97 13.56 -10.62
CA PRO A 425 -2.37 13.92 -10.77
C PRO A 425 -2.70 15.16 -9.94
N ASP A 426 -3.60 16.01 -10.46
CA ASP A 426 -4.10 17.21 -9.76
C ASP A 426 -4.99 16.88 -8.54
N ALA A 427 -5.41 15.62 -8.45
CA ALA A 427 -6.19 15.08 -7.33
C ALA A 427 -5.76 13.65 -7.00
N PHE A 428 -5.71 13.34 -5.71
CA PHE A 428 -5.45 11.99 -5.23
C PHE A 428 -6.15 11.71 -3.90
N ASP A 429 -6.39 10.43 -3.65
CA ASP A 429 -7.04 9.95 -2.44
C ASP A 429 -6.02 9.21 -1.55
N PHE A 430 -6.14 9.38 -0.24
CA PHE A 430 -5.35 8.67 0.77
C PHE A 430 -6.23 8.30 1.98
N VAL A 431 -5.76 7.36 2.80
CA VAL A 431 -6.56 6.80 3.90
C VAL A 431 -6.03 7.25 5.26
N VAL A 432 -6.89 7.80 6.10
CA VAL A 432 -6.61 8.14 7.50
C VAL A 432 -7.32 7.13 8.41
N ARG A 433 -6.64 6.65 9.46
CA ARG A 433 -7.17 5.61 10.37
C ARG A 433 -7.15 6.09 11.82
N VAL A 434 -8.32 6.12 12.45
CA VAL A 434 -8.50 6.75 13.76
C VAL A 434 -9.15 5.76 14.72
N PRO A 435 -8.53 5.41 15.85
CA PRO A 435 -9.18 4.58 16.88
C PRO A 435 -10.50 5.24 17.31
N THR A 436 -11.61 4.49 17.34
CA THR A 436 -12.90 5.08 17.78
C THR A 436 -12.85 5.48 19.25
N ALA A 437 -12.06 4.76 20.07
CA ALA A 437 -11.84 5.09 21.47
C ALA A 437 -11.27 6.50 21.68
N ASP A 438 -10.52 7.04 20.72
CA ASP A 438 -9.98 8.40 20.80
C ASP A 438 -11.02 9.49 20.49
N LEU A 439 -12.18 9.12 19.94
CA LEU A 439 -13.22 10.04 19.47
C LEU A 439 -14.46 10.06 20.36
N ARG A 440 -14.66 9.07 21.24
CA ARG A 440 -15.84 8.99 22.13
C ARG A 440 -15.78 10.01 23.27
N GLY A 441 -16.95 10.54 23.65
CA GLY A 441 -17.09 11.42 24.82
C GLY A 441 -16.53 12.84 24.66
N THR A 442 -16.29 13.30 23.42
CA THR A 442 -15.84 14.67 23.16
C THR A 442 -17.01 15.57 22.77
N ASP A 443 -17.31 16.54 23.63
CA ASP A 443 -18.26 17.61 23.33
C ASP A 443 -17.66 18.52 22.24
N SER A 444 -18.03 18.30 20.98
CA SER A 444 -17.51 19.01 19.79
C SER A 444 -16.03 18.73 19.48
N PRO A 445 -15.70 17.57 18.85
CA PRO A 445 -14.32 17.30 18.45
C PRO A 445 -13.87 18.30 17.38
N HIS A 446 -13.03 19.26 17.78
CA HIS A 446 -12.26 20.05 16.84
C HIS A 446 -11.16 19.16 16.26
N LEU A 447 -11.47 18.53 15.12
CA LEU A 447 -10.51 17.76 14.36
C LEU A 447 -9.74 18.67 13.39
N THR A 448 -8.42 18.55 13.43
CA THR A 448 -7.52 19.19 12.47
C THR A 448 -6.76 18.11 11.72
N LEU A 449 -7.02 17.99 10.42
CA LEU A 449 -6.30 17.08 9.54
C LEU A 449 -5.29 17.87 8.72
N ASN A 450 -4.03 17.49 8.87
CA ASN A 450 -2.92 18.06 8.13
C ASN A 450 -2.40 17.02 7.13
N LEU A 451 -2.19 17.45 5.89
CA LEU A 451 -1.36 16.77 4.92
C LEU A 451 -0.03 17.53 4.84
N ILE A 452 1.06 16.82 5.08
CA ILE A 452 2.41 17.38 5.08
C ILE A 452 3.27 16.67 4.03
N SER A 453 4.25 17.39 3.50
CA SER A 453 5.36 16.81 2.74
C SER A 453 6.55 16.64 3.66
N VAL A 454 7.19 15.49 3.59
CA VAL A 454 8.34 15.13 4.42
C VAL A 454 9.52 14.84 3.51
N ASN A 455 10.61 15.56 3.73
CA ASN A 455 11.87 15.45 2.99
C ASN A 455 12.97 14.88 3.89
N ALA A 456 12.63 13.83 4.65
CA ALA A 456 13.54 13.18 5.60
C ALA A 456 13.42 11.66 5.48
N PRO A 457 14.54 10.91 5.59
CA PRO A 457 14.56 9.48 5.29
C PRO A 457 13.55 8.70 6.13
N PHE A 458 13.61 8.80 7.47
CA PHE A 458 12.63 8.24 8.40
C PHE A 458 12.68 8.97 9.74
N THR A 459 11.53 9.21 10.38
CA THR A 459 11.46 9.74 11.76
C THR A 459 10.32 9.06 12.52
N ILE A 460 10.55 8.78 13.81
CA ILE A 460 9.46 8.42 14.74
C ILE A 460 8.82 9.73 15.17
N ALA A 461 7.53 9.87 14.90
CA ALA A 461 6.77 11.05 15.25
C ALA A 461 6.67 11.15 16.78
N ALA A 462 7.31 12.17 17.38
CA ALA A 462 7.21 12.43 18.82
C ALA A 462 5.75 12.75 19.20
N ASP A 463 5.29 12.28 20.36
CA ASP A 463 3.90 12.43 20.78
C ASP A 463 3.47 13.91 20.84
N ASN A 464 2.37 14.23 20.14
CA ASN A 464 1.68 15.54 20.12
C ASN A 464 2.44 16.74 19.53
N ALA A 465 3.71 16.61 19.13
CA ALA A 465 4.39 17.68 18.40
C ALA A 465 3.91 17.73 16.94
N PHE A 466 3.55 18.93 16.46
CA PHE A 466 3.29 19.17 15.05
C PHE A 466 4.58 18.92 14.26
N LEU A 467 4.52 18.05 13.24
CA LEU A 467 5.73 17.56 12.57
C LEU A 467 6.55 18.69 11.91
N PRO A 468 5.94 19.68 11.22
CA PRO A 468 6.70 20.83 10.69
C PRO A 468 7.46 21.66 11.74
N ASP A 469 7.04 21.60 13.01
CA ASP A 469 7.69 22.31 14.12
C ASP A 469 8.74 21.44 14.86
N SER A 470 9.02 20.23 14.37
CA SER A 470 9.85 19.22 15.04
C SER A 470 11.24 19.08 14.41
N PRO A 471 12.19 20.01 14.62
CA PRO A 471 13.54 19.86 14.10
C PRO A 471 14.22 18.59 14.69
N PRO A 472 15.03 17.85 13.91
CA PRO A 472 15.56 18.18 12.59
C PRO A 472 14.69 17.71 11.41
N LEU A 473 13.41 17.40 11.60
CA LEU A 473 12.54 16.96 10.52
C LEU A 473 12.34 18.08 9.49
N ASP A 474 12.79 17.86 8.25
CA ASP A 474 12.43 18.72 7.12
C ASP A 474 11.02 18.31 6.66
N ALA A 475 10.00 18.99 7.19
CA ALA A 475 8.61 18.80 6.83
C ALA A 475 7.92 20.14 6.60
N SER A 476 7.01 20.17 5.63
CA SER A 476 6.21 21.35 5.30
C SER A 476 4.73 21.01 5.22
N LEU A 477 3.89 21.91 5.73
CA LEU A 477 2.45 21.79 5.60
C LEU A 477 2.03 22.02 4.14
N ILE A 478 1.31 21.05 3.56
CA ILE A 478 0.79 21.13 2.19
C ILE A 478 -0.64 21.62 2.19
N ALA A 479 -1.47 21.02 3.02
CA ALA A 479 -2.86 21.39 3.18
C ALA A 479 -3.30 21.08 4.61
N THR A 480 -4.24 21.88 5.08
CA THR A 480 -4.89 21.67 6.37
C THR A 480 -6.38 21.88 6.18
N THR A 481 -7.17 21.01 6.76
CA THR A 481 -8.60 21.24 6.89
C THR A 481 -8.93 21.38 8.37
N TYR A 482 -9.52 22.53 8.68
CA TYR A 482 -10.05 22.85 9.99
C TYR A 482 -11.54 22.55 9.97
N THR A 483 -12.06 22.06 11.10
CA THR A 483 -13.50 21.85 11.28
C THR A 483 -14.07 20.82 10.32
N LEU A 484 -13.83 19.55 10.63
CA LEU A 484 -14.88 18.55 10.40
C LEU A 484 -16.05 18.90 11.33
N ALA A 485 -16.89 19.87 10.96
CA ALA A 485 -18.09 20.14 11.72
C ALA A 485 -18.92 18.84 11.74
N ALA A 486 -19.56 18.52 12.87
CA ALA A 486 -20.31 17.27 12.99
C ALA A 486 -21.28 17.06 11.80
N ALA A 487 -21.87 18.14 11.27
CA ALA A 487 -22.75 18.11 10.11
C ALA A 487 -22.11 17.63 8.79
N ASP A 488 -20.81 17.80 8.62
CA ASP A 488 -20.04 17.40 7.42
C ASP A 488 -19.47 15.98 7.55
N LEU A 489 -19.65 15.36 8.72
CA LEU A 489 -19.23 13.98 8.98
C LEU A 489 -20.31 13.01 8.49
N PRO A 490 -19.93 11.89 7.85
CA PRO A 490 -20.88 10.83 7.52
C PRO A 490 -21.67 10.40 8.75
N GLU A 491 -22.96 10.09 8.57
CA GLU A 491 -23.89 9.76 9.66
C GLU A 491 -23.40 8.63 10.59
N SER A 492 -22.62 7.69 10.06
CA SER A 492 -21.92 6.66 10.85
C SER A 492 -20.97 7.27 11.87
N LEU A 493 -20.20 8.28 11.47
CA LEU A 493 -19.18 8.92 12.28
C LEU A 493 -19.78 9.90 13.30
N ARG A 494 -20.85 10.62 12.93
CA ARG A 494 -21.63 11.43 13.88
C ARG A 494 -22.14 10.59 15.04
N ARG A 495 -22.77 9.45 14.75
CA ARG A 495 -23.30 8.56 15.80
C ARG A 495 -22.24 8.06 16.77
N ILE A 496 -21.03 7.75 16.29
CA ILE A 496 -19.91 7.31 17.14
C ILE A 496 -19.42 8.45 18.06
N ILE A 497 -19.38 9.69 17.54
CA ILE A 497 -18.99 10.86 18.33
C ILE A 497 -20.07 11.18 19.39
N GLU A 498 -21.35 11.03 19.03
CA GLU A 498 -22.50 11.36 19.88
C GLU A 498 -22.90 10.26 20.87
N THR A 499 -22.33 9.05 20.77
CA THR A 499 -22.57 7.97 21.74
C THR A 499 -21.56 8.04 22.89
N GLU A 500 -22.07 8.22 24.11
CA GLU A 500 -21.31 8.17 25.38
C GLU A 500 -20.60 6.83 25.60
#